data_AF-A0A2D8S1M2-F1
#
_entry.id   AF-A0A2D8S1M2-F1
#
_cell.length_a   1.000
_cell.length_b   1.000
_cell.length_c   1.000
_cell.angle_alpha   90.00
_cell.angle_beta   90.00
_cell.angle_gamma   90.00
#
_symmetry.space_group_name_H-M   'P 1'
#
loop_
_entity.id
_entity.type
_entity.pdbx_description
1 polymer ?
#
loop_
_entity_poly.entity_id
_entity_poly.type
_entity_poly.pdbx_seq_one_letter_code
_entity_poly.pdbx_strand_id
1 'polypeptide(L)'
;MSRTKNNMLPPGATYLPCFSARIASFSLLSSCEMVFPERKAGTQTPSDSGATLLLILGGDARYEWTHEIPARKSDEVNGERWPRGRRISLTFRTVVAA
;
A
#
# COMPACT_ATOMS: atom_id res chain seq x y z
N MET A 1 16.07 3.06 9.26
CA MET A 1 15.84 1.99 10.26
C MET A 1 14.81 1.02 9.69
N SER A 2 15.28 -0.01 8.98
CA SER A 2 14.44 -1.07 8.42
C SER A 2 14.06 -2.06 9.53
N ARG A 3 12.78 -2.18 9.85
CA ARG A 3 12.27 -3.32 10.62
C ARG A 3 11.73 -4.34 9.62
N THR A 4 12.60 -5.22 9.14
CA THR A 4 12.19 -6.53 8.62
C THR A 4 11.59 -7.31 9.79
N LYS A 5 10.25 -7.31 9.92
CA LYS A 5 9.59 -8.31 10.74
C LYS A 5 9.63 -9.63 9.98
N ASN A 6 10.71 -10.40 10.17
CA ASN A 6 10.74 -11.83 9.90
C ASN A 6 9.77 -12.51 10.88
N ASN A 7 8.48 -12.53 10.52
CA ASN A 7 7.47 -13.29 11.25
C ASN A 7 7.39 -14.68 10.62
N MET A 8 8.40 -15.50 10.84
CA MET A 8 8.38 -16.91 10.46
C MET A 8 7.50 -17.64 11.49
N LEU A 9 6.35 -18.13 11.05
CA LEU A 9 5.40 -18.88 11.90
C LEU A 9 5.96 -20.28 12.20
N PRO A 10 5.61 -20.89 13.35
CA PRO A 10 6.02 -22.24 13.69
C PRO A 10 5.44 -23.27 12.71
N PRO A 11 6.15 -24.40 12.48
CA PRO A 11 5.70 -25.44 11.56
C PRO A 11 4.36 -26.04 12.03
N GLY A 12 3.34 -25.99 11.16
CA GLY A 12 1.99 -26.49 11.43
C GLY A 12 0.92 -25.42 11.63
N ALA A 13 1.29 -24.14 11.74
CA ALA A 13 0.31 -23.04 11.78
C ALA A 13 -0.24 -22.72 10.38
N THR A 14 -1.51 -23.02 10.11
CA THR A 14 -2.23 -22.48 8.96
C THR A 14 -2.56 -21.02 9.23
N TYR A 15 -1.87 -20.09 8.57
CA TYR A 15 -2.20 -18.66 8.63
C TYR A 15 -3.60 -18.46 8.06
N LEU A 16 -4.61 -18.31 8.92
CA LEU A 16 -5.90 -17.80 8.50
C LEU A 16 -5.76 -16.28 8.32
N PRO A 17 -6.07 -15.74 7.14
CA PRO A 17 -5.99 -14.31 6.91
C PRO A 17 -6.96 -13.60 7.85
N CYS A 18 -6.47 -12.85 8.84
CA CYS A 18 -7.32 -12.10 9.78
C CYS A 18 -8.23 -11.05 9.11
N PHE A 19 -7.96 -10.72 7.84
CA PHE A 19 -8.69 -9.72 7.09
C PHE A 19 -9.18 -10.29 5.76
N SER A 20 -10.43 -9.98 5.39
CA SER A 20 -11.01 -10.31 4.08
C SER A 20 -10.18 -9.77 2.93
N ALA A 21 -10.38 -10.21 1.68
CA ALA A 21 -9.56 -9.83 0.53
C ALA A 21 -9.58 -8.34 0.12
N ARG A 22 -10.47 -7.50 0.66
CA ARG A 22 -10.55 -6.08 0.30
C ARG A 22 -9.98 -5.16 1.38
N ILE A 23 -9.30 -4.10 0.96
CA ILE A 23 -8.85 -2.98 1.80
C ILE A 23 -9.33 -1.70 1.11
N ALA A 24 -9.91 -0.78 1.87
CA ALA A 24 -10.18 0.57 1.39
C ALA A 24 -9.35 1.56 2.20
N SER A 25 -8.71 2.51 1.53
CA SER A 25 -7.92 3.57 2.16
C SER A 25 -8.39 4.91 1.66
N PHE A 26 -8.86 5.76 2.58
CA PHE A 26 -9.32 7.11 2.28
C PHE A 26 -8.24 8.12 2.67
N SER A 27 -7.81 8.95 1.72
CA SER A 27 -6.73 9.93 1.88
C SER A 27 -7.29 11.32 2.18
N LEU A 28 -6.71 12.00 3.17
CA LEU A 28 -7.08 13.35 3.58
C LEU A 28 -5.86 14.29 3.58
N LEU A 29 -6.14 15.58 3.45
CA LEU A 29 -5.25 16.74 3.59
C LEU A 29 -4.21 16.96 2.47
N SER A 30 -3.45 15.94 2.07
CA SER A 30 -2.37 16.11 1.08
C SER A 30 -2.23 14.88 0.18
N SER A 31 -1.94 15.11 -1.10
CA SER A 31 -1.63 14.07 -2.07
C SER A 31 -0.21 13.50 -1.86
N CYS A 32 -0.02 12.26 -2.28
CA CYS A 32 1.29 11.68 -2.44
C CYS A 32 1.25 10.57 -3.49
N GLU A 33 2.36 10.34 -4.18
CA GLU A 33 2.48 9.17 -5.04
C GLU A 33 2.54 7.89 -4.20
N MET A 34 1.72 6.91 -4.58
CA MET A 34 1.82 5.53 -4.11
C MET A 34 2.32 4.66 -5.28
N VAL A 35 3.25 3.76 -4.97
CA VAL A 35 3.82 2.85 -5.96
C VAL A 35 3.46 1.42 -5.62
N PHE A 36 3.26 0.59 -6.65
CA PHE A 36 2.83 -0.80 -6.51
C PHE A 36 3.85 -1.78 -7.10
N PRO A 37 4.95 -2.10 -6.41
CA PRO A 37 5.93 -3.05 -6.92
C PRO A 37 5.31 -4.46 -7.01
N GLU A 38 5.55 -5.16 -8.12
CA GLU A 38 5.23 -6.59 -8.20
C GLU A 38 6.19 -7.39 -7.31
N ARG A 39 5.70 -8.41 -6.59
CA ARG A 39 6.55 -9.21 -5.70
C ARG A 39 7.53 -10.14 -6.43
N LYS A 40 7.22 -10.54 -7.65
CA LYS A 40 7.94 -11.61 -8.38
C LYS A 40 8.75 -11.14 -9.58
N ALA A 41 8.51 -9.94 -10.12
CA ALA A 41 9.24 -9.42 -11.26
C ALA A 41 9.96 -8.12 -10.90
N GLY A 42 11.24 -8.00 -11.28
CA GLY A 42 12.00 -6.76 -11.19
C GLY A 42 11.58 -5.72 -12.23
N THR A 43 10.28 -5.66 -12.57
CA THR A 43 9.73 -4.80 -13.63
C THR A 43 8.72 -3.81 -13.03
N GLN A 44 8.60 -2.68 -13.70
CA GLN A 44 8.24 -1.37 -13.14
C GLN A 44 6.83 -1.28 -12.54
N THR A 45 6.80 -0.45 -11.50
CA THR A 45 5.68 0.04 -10.71
C THR A 45 4.61 0.74 -11.56
N PRO A 46 3.35 0.29 -11.52
CA PRO A 46 2.23 1.20 -11.64
C PRO A 46 2.37 2.23 -10.51
N SER A 47 2.51 3.50 -10.86
CA SER A 47 2.38 4.58 -9.88
C SER A 47 1.00 5.21 -10.03
N ASP A 48 0.32 5.39 -8.90
CA ASP A 48 -0.88 6.20 -8.87
C ASP A 48 -0.43 7.64 -8.63
N SER A 49 -0.29 8.38 -9.72
CA SER A 49 0.17 9.77 -9.76
C SER A 49 -1.03 10.71 -9.63
N GLY A 50 -1.69 10.66 -8.47
CA GLY A 50 -2.91 11.43 -8.24
C GLY A 50 -3.27 11.62 -6.78
N ALA A 51 -4.08 12.64 -6.51
CA ALA A 51 -4.77 12.80 -5.24
C ALA A 51 -5.89 11.75 -5.12
N THR A 52 -5.51 10.49 -4.94
CA THR A 52 -6.49 9.41 -4.80
C THR A 52 -7.15 9.52 -3.43
N LEU A 53 -8.33 10.16 -3.44
CA LEU A 53 -9.21 10.30 -2.27
C LEU A 53 -9.58 8.93 -1.70
N LEU A 54 -9.82 7.93 -2.54
CA LEU A 54 -10.16 6.57 -2.13
C LEU A 54 -9.41 5.53 -2.96
N LEU A 55 -8.57 4.73 -2.30
CA LEU A 55 -7.87 3.59 -2.86
C LEU A 55 -8.55 2.29 -2.41
N ILE A 56 -8.87 1.40 -3.35
CA ILE A 56 -9.40 0.06 -3.04
C ILE A 56 -8.41 -0.98 -3.55
N LEU A 57 -7.89 -1.80 -2.64
CA LEU A 57 -7.02 -2.94 -2.97
C LEU A 57 -7.80 -4.24 -2.82
N GLY A 58 -7.81 -5.06 -3.87
CA GLY A 58 -8.43 -6.38 -3.91
C GLY A 58 -7.80 -7.27 -4.97
N GLY A 59 -8.08 -8.57 -4.92
CA GLY A 59 -7.49 -9.53 -5.86
C GLY A 59 -5.96 -9.50 -5.82
N ASP A 60 -5.33 -9.60 -7.00
CA ASP A 60 -3.87 -9.68 -7.15
C ASP A 60 -3.15 -8.46 -6.59
N ALA A 61 -3.74 -7.26 -6.69
CA ALA A 61 -3.17 -6.02 -6.15
C ALA A 61 -2.94 -6.07 -4.63
N ARG A 62 -3.64 -6.95 -3.91
CA ARG A 62 -3.42 -7.18 -2.48
C ARG A 62 -2.37 -8.25 -2.19
N TYR A 63 -2.36 -9.32 -2.98
CA TYR A 63 -1.65 -10.55 -2.65
C TYR A 63 -0.33 -10.68 -3.40
N GLU A 64 -0.31 -10.33 -4.68
CA GLU A 64 0.85 -10.44 -5.56
C GLU A 64 1.69 -9.17 -5.58
N TRP A 65 1.11 -8.01 -5.22
CA TRP A 65 1.81 -6.71 -5.25
C TRP A 65 2.10 -6.20 -3.84
N THR A 66 3.18 -5.44 -3.70
CA THR A 66 3.39 -4.57 -2.54
C THR A 66 2.84 -3.18 -2.86
N HIS A 67 2.66 -2.36 -1.83
CA HIS A 67 2.28 -0.95 -1.99
C HIS A 67 3.08 -0.13 -0.99
N GLU A 68 3.61 1.00 -1.43
CA GLU A 68 4.33 1.90 -0.54
C GLU A 68 4.15 3.37 -0.94
N ILE A 69 4.33 4.24 0.05
CA ILE A 69 4.49 5.68 -0.14
C ILE A 69 5.97 5.96 0.09
N PRO A 70 6.77 6.24 -0.96
CA PRO A 70 8.22 6.40 -0.84
C PRO A 70 8.59 7.50 0.16
N ALA A 71 9.65 7.33 0.95
CA ALA A 71 10.04 8.30 1.99
C ALA A 71 10.76 9.54 1.42
N ARG A 72 10.01 10.45 0.78
CA ARG A 72 10.51 11.69 0.17
C ARG A 72 9.63 12.90 0.50
N LYS A 73 10.16 14.11 0.28
CA LYS A 73 9.48 15.39 0.60
C LYS A 73 8.62 15.95 -0.53
N SER A 74 8.78 15.45 -1.74
CA SER A 74 8.04 15.88 -2.93
C SER A 74 7.91 14.72 -3.90
N ASP A 75 6.82 14.71 -4.66
CA ASP A 75 6.61 13.79 -5.76
C ASP A 75 6.90 14.48 -7.09
N GLU A 76 7.33 13.70 -8.08
CA GLU A 76 7.47 14.15 -9.46
C GLU A 76 6.33 13.52 -10.25
N VAL A 77 5.37 14.34 -10.66
CA VAL A 77 4.17 13.90 -11.36
C VAL A 77 4.11 14.65 -12.68
N ASN A 78 4.18 13.93 -13.80
CA ASN A 78 4.20 14.51 -15.15
C ASN A 78 5.30 15.58 -15.36
N GLY A 79 6.47 15.38 -14.74
CA GLY A 79 7.60 16.33 -14.80
C GLY A 79 7.45 17.57 -13.90
N GLU A 80 6.35 17.67 -13.16
CA GLU A 80 6.13 18.73 -12.18
C GLU A 80 6.45 18.22 -10.76
N ARG A 81 7.04 19.09 -9.94
CA ARG A 81 7.39 18.78 -8.56
C ARG A 81 6.27 19.20 -7.60
N TRP A 82 5.62 18.23 -6.98
CA TRP A 82 4.54 18.43 -6.03
C TRP A 82 5.04 18.25 -4.59
N PRO A 83 5.10 19.32 -3.76
CA PRO A 83 5.55 19.20 -2.37
C PRO A 83 4.53 18.44 -1.52
N ARG A 84 5.00 17.53 -0.65
CA ARG A 84 4.13 16.79 0.27
C ARG A 84 3.83 17.60 1.52
N GLY A 85 2.58 17.57 1.94
CA GLY A 85 2.11 18.11 3.21
C GLY A 85 1.81 17.00 4.23
N ARG A 86 1.19 17.39 5.35
CA ARG A 86 0.65 16.43 6.31
C ARG A 86 -0.46 15.63 5.64
N ARG A 87 -0.35 14.30 5.65
CA ARG A 87 -1.34 13.37 5.09
C ARG A 87 -1.90 12.48 6.19
N ILE A 88 -3.21 12.27 6.17
CA ILE A 88 -3.91 11.31 7.05
C ILE A 88 -4.57 10.26 6.16
N SER A 89 -4.39 8.98 6.49
CA SER A 89 -5.10 7.88 5.83
C SER A 89 -6.00 7.14 6.80
N LEU A 90 -7.25 6.96 6.41
CA LEU A 90 -8.20 6.10 7.10
C LEU A 90 -8.26 4.78 6.34
N THR A 91 -7.72 3.71 6.93
CA THR A 91 -7.71 2.38 6.30
C THR A 91 -8.78 1.49 6.91
N PHE A 92 -9.73 1.07 6.10
CA PHE A 92 -10.82 0.17 6.45
C PHE A 92 -10.46 -1.25 6.04
N ARG A 93 -10.62 -2.19 6.98
CA ARG A 93 -10.41 -3.62 6.75
C ARG A 93 -11.54 -4.39 7.41
N THR A 94 -12.07 -5.38 6.72
CA THR A 94 -13.05 -6.32 7.30
C THR A 94 -12.28 -7.46 7.95
N VAL A 95 -12.52 -7.68 9.24
CA VAL A 95 -12.05 -8.88 9.95
C VAL A 95 -12.92 -10.06 9.53
N VAL A 96 -12.30 -11.20 9.23
CA VAL A 96 -13.04 -12.45 9.01
C VAL A 96 -13.03 -13.25 10.31
N ALA A 97 -14.19 -13.74 10.73
CA ALA A 97 -14.28 -14.68 11.85
C ALA A 97 -13.65 -16.02 11.43
N ALA A 98 -13.00 -16.68 12.39
CA ALA A 98 -12.50 -18.05 12.22
C ALA A 98 -13.65 -19.06 12.18
#